data_AF-A0AAE5W935-F1
#
_entry.id   AF-A0AAE5W935-F1
#
_cell.length_a   1.000
_cell.length_b   1.000
_cell.length_c   1.000
_cell.angle_alpha   90.00
_cell.angle_beta   90.00
_cell.angle_gamma   90.00
#
_symmetry.space_group_name_H-M   'P 1'
#
loop_
_entity.id
_entity.type
_entity.pdbx_description
1 polymer ?
#
loop_
_entity_poly.entity_id
_entity_poly.type
_entity_poly.pdbx_seq_one_letter_code
_entity_poly.pdbx_strand_id
1 'polypeptide(L)' 'MKFKVEDGETIQDCLNRMKQQGYVPIKRFEKPVFVEQEDGRVEVLKQDIIFTGKKINPL' A
#
# COMPACT_ATOMS: atom_id res chain seq x y z
N MET A 1 11.82 2.64 -2.16
CA MET A 1 10.90 3.23 -1.17
C MET A 1 9.62 2.40 -1.14
N LYS A 2 8.93 2.26 -0.01
CA LYS A 2 7.62 1.60 0.06
C LYS A 2 6.53 2.64 0.28
N PHE A 3 5.39 2.47 -0.36
CA PHE A 3 4.22 3.33 -0.26
C PHE A 3 3.02 2.46 0.04
N LYS A 4 2.49 2.57 1.25
CA LYS A 4 1.22 1.95 1.61
C LYS A 4 0.08 2.84 1.12
N VAL A 5 -0.99 2.23 0.61
CA VAL A 5 -2.26 2.94 0.41
C VAL A 5 -2.86 3.19 1.78
N GLU A 6 -2.97 4.46 2.16
CA GLU A 6 -3.45 4.85 3.50
C GLU A 6 -4.96 4.64 3.63
N ASP A 7 -5.46 4.61 4.87
CA ASP A 7 -6.90 4.47 5.11
C ASP A 7 -7.66 5.69 4.53
N GLY A 8 -8.64 5.42 3.67
CA GLY A 8 -9.38 6.45 2.94
C GLY A 8 -8.68 6.99 1.68
N GLU A 9 -7.44 6.56 1.39
CA GLU A 9 -6.72 6.88 0.16
C GLU A 9 -7.12 5.89 -0.96
N THR A 10 -7.37 6.38 -2.18
CA THR A 10 -7.51 5.47 -3.32
C THR A 10 -6.14 5.01 -3.82
N ILE A 11 -6.10 3.88 -4.55
CA ILE A 11 -4.86 3.45 -5.22
C ILE A 11 -4.31 4.55 -6.12
N GLN A 12 -5.18 5.29 -6.82
CA GLN A 12 -4.76 6.36 -7.71
C GLN A 12 -4.11 7.52 -6.94
N ASP A 13 -4.64 7.89 -5.78
CA ASP A 13 -4.06 8.93 -4.93
C ASP A 13 -2.69 8.53 -4.41
N CYS A 14 -2.53 7.27 -3.99
CA CYS A 14 -1.24 6.72 -3.59
C CYS A 14 -0.21 6.79 -4.73
N LEU A 15 -0.59 6.40 -5.96
CA LEU A 15 0.28 6.49 -7.13
C LEU A 15 0.63 7.94 -7.50
N ASN A 16 -0.31 8.87 -7.35
CA ASN A 16 -0.07 10.30 -7.56
C ASN A 16 0.93 10.83 -6.53
N ARG A 17 0.78 10.46 -5.26
CA ARG A 17 1.72 10.79 -4.18
C ARG A 17 3.12 10.22 -4.44
N MET A 18 3.22 8.99 -4.92
CA MET A 18 4.50 8.41 -5.37
C MET A 18 5.17 9.27 -6.44
N LYS A 19 4.41 9.65 -7.47
CA LYS A 19 4.91 10.48 -8.58
C LYS A 19 5.38 11.85 -8.12
N GLN A 20 4.61 12.52 -7.27
CA GLN A 20 4.98 13.83 -6.67
C GLN A 20 6.29 13.75 -5.88
N GLN A 21 6.56 12.61 -5.23
CA GLN A 21 7.82 12.35 -4.53
C GLN A 21 8.95 11.85 -5.43
N GLY A 22 8.73 11.76 -6.75
CA GLY A 22 9.74 11.34 -7.71
C GLY A 22 9.95 9.82 -7.77
N TYR A 23 8.91 9.04 -7.53
CA TYR A 23 8.94 7.58 -7.62
C TYR A 23 7.93 7.02 -8.63
N VAL A 24 8.31 5.93 -9.30
CA VAL A 24 7.40 5.08 -10.08
C VAL A 24 7.24 3.72 -9.42
N PRO A 25 6.04 3.12 -9.41
CA PRO A 25 5.83 1.79 -8.86
C PRO A 25 6.53 0.74 -9.73
N ILE A 26 7.27 -0.17 -9.10
CA ILE A 26 7.91 -1.31 -9.77
C ILE A 26 7.43 -2.66 -9.23
N LYS A 27 6.69 -2.64 -8.11
CA LYS A 27 6.07 -3.84 -7.53
C LYS A 27 4.88 -3.44 -6.66
N ARG A 28 3.84 -4.28 -6.64
CA ARG A 28 2.69 -4.22 -5.74
C ARG A 28 2.69 -5.46 -4.85
N PHE A 29 2.39 -5.27 -3.57
CA PHE A 29 2.16 -6.32 -2.60
C PHE A 29 0.80 -6.10 -1.96
N GLU A 30 0.09 -7.19 -1.69
CA GLU A 30 -1.14 -7.19 -0.90
C GLU A 30 -0.92 -8.08 0.30
N LYS A 31 -1.21 -7.55 1.49
CA LYS A 31 -1.02 -8.26 2.74
C LYS A 31 -2.36 -8.34 3.49
N PRO A 32 -2.90 -9.53 3.78
CA PRO A 32 -4.05 -9.66 4.65
C PRO A 32 -3.70 -9.19 6.05
N VAL A 33 -4.59 -8.38 6.63
CA VAL A 33 -4.59 -8.03 8.04
C VAL A 33 -5.71 -8.82 8.68
N PHE A 34 -5.36 -9.62 9.68
CA PHE A 34 -6.30 -10.44 10.43
C PHE A 34 -6.62 -9.78 11.77
N VAL A 35 -7.80 -10.05 12.30
CA VAL A 35 -8.24 -9.66 13.64
C VAL A 35 -8.79 -10.89 14.36
N GLU A 36 -8.47 -11.01 15.64
CA GLU A 36 -9.04 -12.03 16.51
C GLU A 36 -10.28 -11.46 17.20
N GLN A 37 -11.37 -12.22 17.16
CA GLN A 37 -12.63 -11.90 17.83
C GLN A 37 -12.61 -12.37 19.28
N GLU A 38 -13.51 -11.84 20.12
CA GLU A 38 -13.59 -12.20 21.55
C GLU A 38 -13.82 -13.70 21.79
N ASP A 39 -14.39 -14.42 20.83
CA ASP A 39 -14.62 -15.87 20.89
C ASP A 39 -13.50 -16.72 20.28
N GLY A 40 -12.35 -16.10 19.96
CA GLY A 40 -11.17 -16.77 19.43
C GLY A 40 -11.20 -17.06 17.93
N ARG A 41 -12.24 -16.63 17.20
CA ARG A 41 -12.25 -16.71 15.72
C ARG A 41 -11.29 -15.69 15.11
N VAL A 42 -10.57 -16.09 14.06
CA VAL A 42 -9.70 -15.20 13.29
C VAL A 42 -10.38 -14.83 11.97
N GLU A 43 -10.56 -13.54 11.74
CA GLU A 43 -11.19 -13.01 10.53
C GLU A 43 -10.25 -12.07 9.78
N VAL A 44 -10.48 -11.92 8.46
CA VAL A 44 -9.73 -10.96 7.63
C VAL A 44 -10.38 -9.58 7.82
N LEU A 45 -9.66 -8.66 8.46
CA LEU A 45 -10.12 -7.29 8.67
C LEU A 45 -10.03 -6.47 7.38
N LYS A 46 -8.86 -6.49 6.73
CA LYS A 46 -8.60 -5.75 5.48
C LYS A 46 -7.41 -6.31 4.72
N GLN A 47 -7.19 -5.80 3.51
CA GLN A 47 -5.97 -6.04 2.73
C GLN A 47 -5.18 -4.74 2.66
N ASP A 48 -3.98 -4.73 3.22
CA ASP A 48 -3.04 -3.64 3.01
C ASP A 48 -2.45 -3.74 1.61
N ILE A 49 -2.50 -2.65 0.85
CA ILE A 49 -1.84 -2.54 -0.46
C ILE A 49 -0.56 -1.72 -0.30
N ILE A 50 0.57 -2.27 -0.77
CA ILE A 50 1.88 -1.64 -0.65
C ILE A 50 2.60 -1.68 -2.00
N PHE A 51 3.02 -0.52 -2.50
CA PHE A 51 3.87 -0.39 -3.67
C PHE A 51 5.34 -0.23 -3.29
N THR A 52 6.24 -0.86 -4.03
CA THR A 52 7.66 -0.50 -4.03
C THR A 52 7.91 0.49 -5.15
N GLY A 53 8.41 1.67 -4.79
CA GLY A 53 8.81 2.73 -5.71
C GLY A 53 10.31 2.71 -6.06
N LYS A 54 10.62 2.85 -7.34
CA LYS A 54 11.95 3.18 -7.88
C LYS A 54 12.03 4.68 -8.12
N LYS A 55 13.14 5.31 -7.72
CA LYS A 55 13.34 6.75 -7.93
C LYS A 55 13.44 7.03 -9.44
N ILE A 56 12.76 8.08 -9.88
CA ILE A 56 12.90 8.62 -11.23
C ILE A 56 14.22 9.40 -11.22
N ASN A 57 15.22 8.91 -11.94
CA ASN A 57 16.38 9.74 -12.23
C ASN A 57 15.98 10.67 -13.38
N PRO A 58 16.03 11.99 -13.19
CA PRO A 58 16.05 12.88 -14.34
C PRO A 58 17.33 12.57 -15.14
N LEU A 59 17.18 12.49 -16.47
CA LEU A 59 18.29 12.42 -17.42
C LEU A 59 19.17 13.67 -17.30
#